data_AF-W5TBR3-F1
#
_entry.id   AF-W5TBR3-F1
#
_cell.length_a   1.000
_cell.length_b   1.000
_cell.length_c   1.000
_cell.angle_alpha   90.00
_cell.angle_beta   90.00
_cell.angle_gamma   90.00
#
_symmetry.space_group_name_H-M   'P 1'
#
loop_
_entity.id
_entity.type
_entity.pdbx_description
1 polymer ?
#
loop_
_entity_poly.entity_id
_entity_poly.type
_entity_poly.pdbx_seq_one_letter_code
_entity_poly.pdbx_strand_id
1 'polypeptide(L)'
;MLLAAAAFLAAVVIVGAVGAIVLARTSSDTSAAPVPTTTRAPALSTAPAAPIAPTTTTAAAGCQPAPFGVLVTINNALTSPGVLTETAMVTDPAGRQWIGGNITHNGTRLSSADVWVVNGGIIYALSGGARGNSTLHDGRHLLNLSAGDEAGIAVQDCVTGR
;
A
#
# COMPACT_ATOMS: atom_id res chain seq x y z
N MET A 1 -41.10 -5.43 30.14
CA MET A 1 -41.30 -4.33 31.09
C MET A 1 -39.95 -3.66 31.34
N LEU A 2 -39.92 -2.36 31.04
CA LEU A 2 -38.97 -1.30 31.43
C LEU A 2 -37.48 -1.33 31.00
N LEU A 3 -37.18 -0.30 30.19
CA LEU A 3 -35.90 0.33 29.90
C LEU A 3 -35.12 0.77 31.16
N ALA A 4 -33.79 0.87 31.03
CA ALA A 4 -33.04 1.98 31.62
C ALA A 4 -31.80 2.31 30.78
N ALA A 5 -31.88 3.39 30.01
CA ALA A 5 -30.73 4.12 29.48
C ALA A 5 -30.28 5.14 30.54
N ALA A 6 -28.97 5.34 30.70
CA ALA A 6 -28.42 6.46 31.46
C ALA A 6 -27.13 6.97 30.82
N ALA A 7 -27.22 8.20 30.31
CA ALA A 7 -26.13 9.03 29.84
C ALA A 7 -25.46 9.74 31.02
N PHE A 8 -24.17 10.06 30.93
CA PHE A 8 -23.55 11.11 31.74
C PHE A 8 -22.55 11.94 30.93
N LEU A 9 -22.71 13.25 31.08
CA LEU A 9 -22.06 14.40 30.46
C LEU A 9 -20.71 14.77 31.10
N ALA A 10 -20.00 15.68 30.40
CA ALA A 10 -18.99 16.66 30.84
C ALA A 10 -17.51 16.26 30.60
N ALA A 11 -16.59 17.14 30.19
CA ALA A 11 -16.53 18.59 30.33
C ALA A 11 -15.71 19.28 29.21
N VAL A 12 -16.13 20.50 28.85
CA VAL A 12 -15.41 21.49 28.04
C VAL A 12 -14.49 22.31 28.95
N VAL A 13 -13.25 22.55 28.54
CA VAL A 13 -12.34 23.52 29.19
C VAL A 13 -11.89 24.55 28.15
N ILE A 14 -12.27 25.81 28.39
CA ILE A 14 -11.88 27.03 27.67
C ILE A 14 -11.02 27.89 28.62
N VAL A 15 -9.79 28.22 28.24
CA VAL A 15 -8.99 29.42 28.66
C VAL A 15 -7.85 29.56 27.62
N GLY A 16 -7.48 30.65 26.94
CA GLY A 16 -7.85 32.08 27.00
C GLY A 16 -6.63 32.97 27.35
N ALA A 17 -5.95 33.59 26.37
CA ALA A 17 -5.09 34.80 26.46
C ALA A 17 -4.59 35.15 25.03
N VAL A 18 -4.97 36.22 24.30
CA VAL A 18 -4.97 37.69 24.50
C VAL A 18 -3.58 38.32 24.57
N GLY A 19 -3.21 39.07 23.50
CA GLY A 19 -2.61 40.41 23.63
C GLY A 19 -1.29 40.67 22.89
N ALA A 20 -1.33 41.47 21.80
CA ALA A 20 -0.46 42.64 21.61
C ALA A 20 -0.95 43.51 20.43
N ILE A 21 -1.21 44.78 20.76
CA ILE A 21 -1.68 45.88 19.92
C ILE A 21 -0.47 46.71 19.49
N VAL A 22 -0.36 47.09 18.21
CA VAL A 22 0.47 48.23 17.78
C VAL A 22 -0.33 49.09 16.80
N LEU A 23 -0.65 50.31 17.24
CA LEU A 23 -1.18 51.41 16.44
C LEU A 23 -0.03 52.07 15.64
N ALA A 24 -0.24 52.35 14.35
CA ALA A 24 0.33 53.55 13.72
C ALA A 24 -0.39 53.96 12.42
N ARG A 25 -0.97 55.16 12.48
CA ARG A 25 -1.05 56.22 11.46
C ARG A 25 -2.08 56.12 10.32
N THR A 26 -3.02 57.07 10.43
CA THR A 26 -3.79 57.75 9.39
C THR A 26 -2.95 58.23 8.21
N SER A 27 -3.41 57.94 6.99
CA SER A 27 -3.35 58.83 5.82
C SER A 27 -4.53 58.50 4.91
N SER A 28 -5.42 59.46 4.72
CA SER A 28 -6.43 59.45 3.66
C SER A 28 -5.74 59.69 2.33
N ASP A 29 -5.95 58.82 1.34
CA ASP A 29 -5.75 59.20 -0.04
C ASP A 29 -6.76 58.50 -0.97
N THR A 30 -7.43 59.34 -1.74
CA THR A 30 -8.40 59.01 -2.78
C THR A 30 -7.64 58.51 -4.00
N SER A 31 -7.98 57.35 -4.58
CA SER A 31 -8.12 57.19 -6.04
C SER A 31 -8.41 55.76 -6.51
N ALA A 32 -9.38 55.73 -7.43
CA ALA A 32 -9.59 54.78 -8.52
C ALA A 32 -9.91 53.31 -8.18
N ALA A 33 -11.15 52.93 -8.52
CA ALA A 33 -11.58 51.55 -8.63
C ALA A 33 -10.76 50.78 -9.70
N PRO A 34 -10.28 49.56 -9.43
CA PRO A 34 -9.64 48.74 -10.44
C PRO A 34 -10.70 48.11 -11.36
N VAL A 35 -10.52 48.28 -12.67
CA VAL A 35 -11.23 47.52 -13.71
C VAL A 35 -10.77 46.06 -13.64
N PRO A 36 -11.67 45.06 -13.71
CA PRO A 36 -11.25 43.66 -13.72
C PRO A 36 -10.64 43.29 -15.08
N THR A 37 -9.32 43.32 -15.17
CA THR A 37 -8.60 42.73 -16.31
C THR A 37 -8.53 41.22 -16.08
N THR A 38 -9.30 40.46 -16.85
CA THR A 38 -9.22 39.00 -16.88
C THR A 38 -7.94 38.58 -17.63
N THR A 39 -6.85 38.41 -16.90
CA THR A 39 -5.63 37.78 -17.43
C THR A 39 -5.85 36.26 -17.43
N ARG A 40 -5.98 35.67 -18.62
CA ARG A 40 -6.03 34.23 -18.82
C ARG A 40 -4.69 33.62 -18.40
N ALA A 41 -4.72 32.75 -17.39
CA ALA A 41 -3.56 31.96 -16.98
C ALA A 41 -3.05 31.09 -18.16
N PRO A 42 -1.73 30.89 -18.31
CA PRO A 42 -1.21 29.93 -19.27
C PRO A 42 -1.70 28.52 -18.90
N ALA A 43 -2.24 27.81 -19.88
CA ALA A 43 -2.60 26.42 -19.73
C ALA A 43 -1.31 25.61 -19.50
N LEU A 44 -1.10 25.15 -18.26
CA LEU A 44 -0.12 24.11 -17.95
C LEU A 44 -0.58 22.83 -18.66
N SER A 45 0.08 22.54 -19.78
CA SER A 45 -0.01 21.24 -20.43
C SER A 45 0.70 20.22 -19.54
N THR A 46 -0.06 19.48 -18.75
CA THR A 46 0.43 18.31 -18.03
C THR A 46 0.76 17.24 -19.06
N ALA A 47 2.04 17.14 -19.44
CA ALA A 47 2.52 16.01 -20.21
C ALA A 47 2.21 14.71 -19.46
N PRO A 48 1.68 13.67 -20.12
CA PRO A 48 1.49 12.36 -19.51
C PRO A 48 2.81 11.85 -18.94
N ALA A 49 2.81 11.44 -17.67
CA ALA A 49 3.96 10.79 -17.06
C ALA A 49 4.35 9.56 -17.89
N ALA A 50 5.60 9.52 -18.35
CA ALA A 50 6.13 8.35 -19.04
C ALA A 50 6.02 7.13 -18.12
N PRO A 51 5.61 5.96 -18.63
CA PRO A 51 5.57 4.73 -17.84
C PRO A 51 6.98 4.43 -17.31
N ILE A 52 7.12 4.29 -15.99
CA ILE A 52 8.35 3.79 -15.37
C ILE A 52 8.47 2.34 -15.80
N ALA A 53 9.41 2.04 -16.70
CA ALA A 53 9.70 0.67 -17.08
C ALA A 53 10.20 -0.10 -15.85
N PRO A 54 9.65 -1.29 -15.55
CA PRO A 54 10.16 -2.10 -14.45
C PRO A 54 11.62 -2.47 -14.72
N THR A 55 12.50 -2.20 -13.74
CA THR A 55 13.87 -2.68 -13.73
C THR A 55 13.84 -4.22 -13.71
N THR A 56 14.11 -4.84 -14.85
CA THR A 56 14.29 -6.30 -14.92
C THR A 56 15.63 -6.67 -14.30
N THR A 57 15.63 -6.93 -12.99
CA THR A 57 16.70 -7.70 -12.35
C THR A 57 16.72 -9.07 -13.02
N THR A 58 17.88 -9.49 -13.54
CA THR A 58 18.09 -10.82 -14.10
C THR A 58 17.62 -11.86 -13.08
N ALA A 59 16.53 -12.54 -13.38
CA ALA A 59 15.91 -13.51 -12.50
C ALA A 59 16.84 -14.74 -12.39
N ALA A 60 17.08 -15.24 -11.18
CA ALA A 60 17.83 -16.48 -10.98
C ALA A 60 17.12 -17.65 -11.70
N ALA A 61 17.84 -18.73 -12.03
CA ALA A 61 17.28 -19.84 -12.79
C ALA A 61 16.01 -20.39 -12.10
N GLY A 62 14.89 -20.44 -12.82
CA GLY A 62 13.59 -20.87 -12.28
C GLY A 62 12.69 -19.75 -11.74
N CYS A 63 13.23 -18.54 -11.52
CA CYS A 63 12.46 -17.36 -11.16
C CYS A 63 11.74 -16.80 -12.38
N GLN A 64 10.42 -16.71 -12.29
CA GLN A 64 9.56 -16.13 -13.33
C GLN A 64 8.87 -14.87 -12.82
N PRO A 65 8.47 -13.95 -13.70
CA PRO A 65 7.57 -12.86 -13.32
C PRO A 65 6.27 -13.42 -12.75
N ALA A 66 5.81 -12.86 -11.64
CA ALA A 66 4.53 -13.26 -11.05
C ALA A 66 3.35 -12.84 -11.97
N PRO A 67 2.33 -13.71 -12.17
CA PRO A 67 1.22 -13.40 -13.06
C PRO A 67 0.41 -12.19 -12.57
N PHE A 68 0.12 -11.24 -13.46
CA PHE A 68 -0.56 -9.99 -13.12
C PHE A 68 -1.90 -10.19 -12.38
N GLY A 69 -2.74 -11.12 -12.86
CA GLY A 69 -4.04 -11.40 -12.22
C GLY A 69 -3.92 -11.93 -10.79
N VAL A 70 -2.86 -12.70 -10.51
CA VAL A 70 -2.57 -13.21 -9.17
C VAL A 70 -2.11 -12.06 -8.26
N LEU A 71 -1.23 -11.19 -8.75
CA LEU A 71 -0.76 -10.01 -8.01
C LEU A 71 -1.89 -9.04 -7.66
N VAL A 72 -2.83 -8.79 -8.58
CA VAL A 72 -4.01 -7.95 -8.32
C VAL A 72 -4.86 -8.56 -7.22
N THR A 73 -5.06 -9.87 -7.24
CA THR A 73 -5.86 -10.56 -6.22
C THR A 73 -5.19 -10.50 -4.86
N ILE A 74 -3.87 -10.72 -4.77
CA ILE A 74 -3.14 -10.60 -3.50
C ILE A 74 -3.20 -9.15 -2.99
N ASN A 75 -2.93 -8.15 -3.85
CA ASN A 75 -2.99 -6.74 -3.46
C ASN A 75 -4.37 -6.34 -2.92
N ASN A 76 -5.45 -6.79 -3.56
CA ASN A 76 -6.82 -6.53 -3.10
C ASN A 76 -7.16 -7.23 -1.78
N ALA A 77 -6.45 -8.32 -1.45
CA ALA A 77 -6.64 -9.04 -0.20
C ALA A 77 -5.76 -8.50 0.94
N LEU A 78 -4.85 -7.55 0.68
CA LEU A 78 -4.02 -6.97 1.73
C LEU A 78 -4.89 -6.17 2.71
N THR A 79 -4.70 -6.42 4.01
CA THR A 79 -5.36 -5.69 5.09
C THR A 79 -4.54 -4.49 5.56
N SER A 80 -3.23 -4.53 5.30
CA SER A 80 -2.31 -3.42 5.53
C SER A 80 -2.31 -2.49 4.31
N PRO A 81 -2.03 -1.19 4.45
CA PRO A 81 -2.10 -0.23 3.35
C PRO A 81 -0.97 -0.37 2.31
N GLY A 82 -0.30 -1.52 2.27
CA GLY A 82 0.82 -1.80 1.39
C GLY A 82 0.41 -2.30 0.01
N VAL A 83 1.40 -2.37 -0.86
CA VAL A 83 1.35 -2.95 -2.21
C VAL A 83 2.50 -3.93 -2.37
N LEU A 84 2.28 -4.97 -3.17
CA LEU A 84 3.33 -5.90 -3.55
C LEU A 84 4.39 -5.23 -4.43
N THR A 85 5.65 -5.40 -4.04
CA THR A 85 6.84 -4.99 -4.80
C THR A 85 7.84 -6.15 -4.88
N GLU A 86 8.79 -6.08 -5.82
CA GLU A 86 9.82 -7.12 -6.04
C GLU A 86 9.24 -8.54 -6.09
N THR A 87 8.25 -8.74 -6.95
CA THR A 87 7.50 -9.99 -6.98
C THR A 87 8.15 -11.03 -7.89
N ALA A 88 8.11 -12.29 -7.48
CA ALA A 88 8.58 -13.42 -8.28
C ALA A 88 7.61 -14.60 -8.19
N MET A 89 7.77 -15.55 -9.11
CA MET A 89 7.07 -16.81 -9.12
C MET A 89 8.04 -17.97 -9.36
N VAL A 90 7.77 -19.09 -8.71
CA VAL A 90 8.36 -20.40 -9.01
C VAL A 90 7.22 -21.42 -9.18
N THR A 91 7.35 -22.35 -10.12
CA THR A 91 6.41 -23.47 -10.27
C THR A 91 7.04 -24.73 -9.69
N ASP A 92 6.34 -25.41 -8.79
CA ASP A 92 6.84 -26.65 -8.19
C ASP A 92 6.55 -27.88 -9.06
N PRO A 93 7.12 -29.07 -8.76
CA PRO A 93 6.88 -30.29 -9.53
C PRO A 93 5.41 -30.76 -9.55
N ALA A 94 4.59 -30.31 -8.58
CA ALA A 94 3.16 -30.58 -8.55
C ALA A 94 2.35 -29.59 -9.42
N GLY A 95 3.02 -28.65 -10.09
CA GLY A 95 2.42 -27.65 -10.97
C GLY A 95 1.80 -26.46 -10.23
N ARG A 96 2.05 -26.29 -8.93
CA ARG A 96 1.54 -25.16 -8.14
C ARG A 96 2.43 -23.94 -8.35
N GLN A 97 1.81 -22.76 -8.43
CA GLN A 97 2.52 -21.50 -8.57
C GLN A 97 2.78 -20.91 -7.18
N TRP A 98 4.04 -20.81 -6.81
CA TRP A 98 4.51 -20.15 -5.60
C TRP A 98 4.82 -18.70 -5.94
N ILE A 99 4.24 -17.77 -5.21
CA ILE A 99 4.38 -16.33 -5.44
C ILE A 99 5.12 -15.74 -4.26
N GLY A 100 6.18 -15.00 -4.55
CA GLY A 100 6.97 -14.24 -3.60
C GLY A 100 6.79 -12.75 -3.81
N GLY A 101 6.87 -11.95 -2.75
CA GLY A 101 6.96 -10.49 -2.89
C GLY A 101 7.26 -9.78 -1.57
N ASN A 102 7.61 -8.51 -1.66
CA ASN A 102 7.65 -7.61 -0.51
C ASN A 102 6.32 -6.87 -0.39
N ILE A 103 5.92 -6.50 0.82
CA ILE A 103 4.79 -5.59 1.05
C ILE A 103 5.37 -4.24 1.42
N THR A 104 5.11 -3.22 0.61
CA THR A 104 5.68 -1.87 0.76
C THR A 104 4.58 -0.84 0.88
N HIS A 105 4.74 0.14 1.77
CA HIS A 105 3.84 1.28 1.92
C HIS A 105 4.66 2.58 1.97
N ASN A 106 4.35 3.53 1.08
CA ASN A 106 5.05 4.82 0.96
C ASN A 106 6.59 4.67 0.90
N GLY A 107 7.07 3.70 0.11
CA GLY A 107 8.49 3.41 -0.03
C GLY A 107 9.13 2.68 1.17
N THR A 108 8.38 2.42 2.24
CA THR A 108 8.85 1.65 3.39
C THR A 108 8.38 0.20 3.28
N ARG A 109 9.32 -0.75 3.34
CA ARG A 109 8.99 -2.17 3.35
C ARG A 109 8.41 -2.58 4.70
N LEU A 110 7.15 -2.99 4.71
CA LEU A 110 6.42 -3.50 5.88
C LEU A 110 6.77 -4.96 6.17
N SER A 111 6.93 -5.74 5.12
CA SER A 111 7.30 -7.16 5.18
C SER A 111 8.08 -7.55 3.93
N SER A 112 8.92 -8.59 4.03
CA SER A 112 9.83 -8.99 2.96
C SER A 112 9.71 -10.46 2.67
N ALA A 113 9.84 -10.81 1.38
CA ALA A 113 9.86 -12.19 0.90
C ALA A 113 8.66 -13.00 1.43
N ASP A 114 7.49 -12.38 1.38
CA ASP A 114 6.24 -13.04 1.72
C ASP A 114 5.86 -14.06 0.65
N VAL A 115 5.27 -15.17 1.09
CA VAL A 115 5.02 -16.34 0.24
C VAL A 115 3.53 -16.68 0.23
N TRP A 116 3.00 -16.77 -0.98
CA TRP A 116 1.67 -17.30 -1.30
C TRP A 116 1.79 -18.48 -2.26
N VAL A 117 0.76 -19.31 -2.33
CA VAL A 117 0.67 -20.39 -3.31
C VAL A 117 -0.69 -20.40 -3.99
N VAL A 118 -0.70 -20.62 -5.30
CA VAL A 118 -1.90 -20.89 -6.08
C VAL A 118 -2.08 -22.40 -6.19
N ASN A 119 -3.18 -22.93 -5.67
CA ASN A 119 -3.54 -24.33 -5.76
C ASN A 119 -5.02 -24.47 -6.12
N GLY A 120 -5.32 -25.13 -7.24
CA GLY A 120 -6.69 -25.25 -7.75
C GLY A 120 -7.34 -23.91 -8.06
N GLY A 121 -6.56 -22.89 -8.43
CA GLY A 121 -7.04 -21.52 -8.68
C GLY A 121 -7.29 -20.68 -7.42
N ILE A 122 -7.13 -21.26 -6.23
CA ILE A 122 -7.26 -20.55 -4.95
C ILE A 122 -5.88 -20.11 -4.48
N ILE A 123 -5.80 -18.87 -3.99
CA ILE A 123 -4.57 -18.30 -3.43
C ILE A 123 -4.58 -18.48 -1.91
N TYR A 124 -3.52 -19.07 -1.38
CA TYR A 124 -3.32 -19.26 0.04
C TYR A 124 -2.07 -18.53 0.52
N ALA A 125 -2.14 -17.95 1.71
CA ALA A 125 -0.99 -17.33 2.37
C ALA A 125 -0.21 -18.39 3.17
N LEU A 126 1.12 -18.41 3.01
CA LEU A 126 2.01 -19.38 3.66
C LEU A 126 2.98 -18.71 4.65
N SER A 127 3.60 -17.58 4.30
CA SER A 127 4.54 -16.89 5.19
C SER A 127 3.83 -16.20 6.36
N GLY A 128 4.59 -15.80 7.39
CA GLY A 128 4.06 -15.02 8.50
C GLY A 128 3.52 -13.66 8.05
N GLY A 129 4.26 -12.91 7.24
CA GLY A 129 3.83 -11.61 6.75
C GLY A 129 2.66 -11.70 5.77
N ALA A 130 2.64 -12.70 4.88
CA ALA A 130 1.50 -12.96 3.98
C ALA A 130 0.20 -13.15 4.76
N ARG A 131 0.24 -13.98 5.81
CA ARG A 131 -0.94 -14.27 6.65
C ARG A 131 -1.32 -13.11 7.56
N GLY A 132 -0.32 -12.41 8.10
CA GLY A 132 -0.55 -11.28 9.01
C GLY A 132 -1.03 -10.01 8.32
N ASN A 133 -0.80 -9.87 7.00
CA ASN A 133 -1.11 -8.67 6.23
C ASN A 133 -2.19 -8.90 5.15
N SER A 134 -2.87 -10.05 5.13
CA SER A 134 -3.94 -10.30 4.14
C SER A 134 -5.13 -11.07 4.72
N THR A 135 -6.26 -11.02 4.03
CA THR A 135 -7.46 -11.81 4.32
C THR A 135 -7.45 -13.19 3.65
N LEU A 136 -6.33 -13.61 3.04
CA LEU A 136 -6.24 -14.89 2.34
C LEU A 136 -6.20 -16.06 3.34
N HIS A 137 -6.71 -17.21 2.93
CA HIS A 137 -6.72 -18.42 3.77
C HIS A 137 -5.28 -18.87 4.10
N ASP A 138 -5.05 -19.33 5.34
CA ASP A 138 -3.78 -19.98 5.73
C ASP A 138 -3.69 -21.35 5.04
N GLY A 139 -2.75 -21.49 4.12
CA GLY A 139 -2.58 -22.71 3.33
C GLY A 139 -1.82 -23.82 4.03
N ARG A 140 -1.14 -23.54 5.15
CA ARG A 140 -0.12 -24.47 5.68
C ARG A 140 -0.71 -25.80 6.13
N HIS A 141 -1.84 -25.74 6.82
CA HIS A 141 -2.53 -26.94 7.33
C HIS A 141 -3.50 -27.54 6.31
N LEU A 142 -4.07 -26.71 5.42
CA LEU A 142 -5.01 -27.16 4.40
C LEU A 142 -4.30 -27.92 3.27
N LEU A 143 -3.09 -27.48 2.91
CA LEU A 143 -2.32 -28.03 1.80
C LEU A 143 -1.11 -28.87 2.26
N ASN A 144 -0.85 -28.91 3.57
CA ASN A 144 0.37 -29.49 4.15
C ASN A 144 1.64 -28.91 3.49
N LEU A 145 1.73 -27.58 3.47
CA LEU A 145 2.84 -26.81 2.88
C LEU A 145 3.42 -25.81 3.86
N SER A 146 4.65 -25.40 3.62
CA SER A 146 5.35 -24.36 4.34
C SER A 146 6.03 -23.38 3.39
N ALA A 147 6.11 -22.11 3.78
CA ALA A 147 6.98 -21.16 3.09
C ALA A 147 8.47 -21.58 3.17
N GLY A 148 8.83 -22.44 4.13
CA GLY A 148 10.17 -23.03 4.25
C GLY A 148 10.38 -24.30 3.43
N ASP A 149 9.41 -24.74 2.62
CA ASP A 149 9.61 -25.84 1.68
C ASP A 149 10.50 -25.39 0.52
N GLU A 150 11.06 -26.32 -0.25
CA GLU A 150 11.98 -26.05 -1.35
C GLU A 150 11.48 -24.96 -2.32
N ALA A 151 10.23 -25.05 -2.77
CA ALA A 151 9.64 -24.04 -3.65
C ALA A 151 9.39 -22.69 -2.95
N GLY A 152 9.08 -22.72 -1.65
CA GLY A 152 8.91 -21.54 -0.83
C GLY A 152 10.23 -20.81 -0.59
N ILE A 153 11.32 -21.54 -0.36
CA ILE A 153 12.69 -20.98 -0.28
C ILE A 153 13.09 -20.41 -1.62
N ALA A 154 12.93 -21.18 -2.70
CA ALA A 154 13.31 -20.74 -4.05
C ALA A 154 12.63 -19.42 -4.44
N VAL A 155 11.33 -19.26 -4.19
CA VAL A 155 10.64 -18.00 -4.51
C VAL A 155 11.07 -16.83 -3.61
N GLN A 156 11.48 -17.09 -2.36
CA GLN A 156 12.06 -16.05 -1.49
C GLN A 156 13.44 -15.61 -1.98
N ASP A 157 14.27 -16.54 -2.46
CA ASP A 157 15.57 -16.24 -3.06
C ASP A 157 15.38 -15.40 -4.33
N CYS A 158 14.38 -15.71 -5.16
CA CYS A 158 14.01 -14.87 -6.30
C CYS A 158 13.65 -13.43 -5.91
N VAL A 159 12.90 -13.23 -4.82
CA VAL A 159 12.50 -11.89 -4.33
C VAL A 159 13.69 -11.13 -3.75
N THR A 160 14.61 -11.84 -3.10
CA THR A 160 15.76 -11.23 -2.40
C THR A 160 17.03 -11.13 -3.25
N GLY A 161 17.03 -11.74 -4.45
CA GLY A 161 18.15 -11.74 -5.38
C GLY A 161 19.32 -12.60 -4.90
N ARG A 162 19.03 -13.76 -4.28
CA ARG A 162 20.02 -14.73 -3.81
C ARG A 162 20.10 -15.96 -4.69
#